data_AF-W3V423-F1
#
_entry.id   AF-W3V423-F1
#
_cell.length_a   1.000
_cell.length_b   1.000
_cell.length_c   1.000
_cell.angle_alpha   90.00
_cell.angle_beta   90.00
_cell.angle_gamma   90.00
#
_symmetry.space_group_name_H-M   'P 1'
#
loop_
_entity.id
_entity.type
_entity.pdbx_description
1 polymer ?
#
loop_
_entity_poly.entity_id
_entity_poly.type
_entity_poly.pdbx_seq_one_letter_code
_entity_poly.pdbx_strand_id
1 'polypeptide(L)'
;MAGGLNLYQYAPNPLTWIDPLGWAGNPKTATHITYQGIDAETGKPYVGYASKQGQQAAQEVLKYRYGNDFGRFGDTPPDVLYDGYGQSGKDTARGLEQRRFEQLDGLEGTANKQNPVGQKNARRKEYLKAADNHLNKTSKYNGKGGSRC
;
A
#
# COMPACT_ATOMS: atom_id res chain seq x y z
N MET A 1 44.45 -2.58 9.51
CA MET A 1 43.49 -3.60 9.02
C MET A 1 42.84 -4.22 10.25
N ALA A 2 41.53 -4.31 10.42
CA ALA A 2 40.39 -3.92 9.61
C ALA A 2 39.24 -3.62 10.60
N GLY A 3 38.59 -2.47 10.45
CA GLY A 3 37.46 -2.09 11.29
C GLY A 3 36.40 -1.43 10.43
N GLY A 4 35.20 -2.00 10.43
CA GLY A 4 33.96 -1.29 10.10
C GLY A 4 33.57 -1.21 8.63
N LEU A 5 33.17 -2.33 8.04
CA LEU A 5 32.11 -2.29 7.03
C LEU A 5 30.86 -2.86 7.70
N ASN A 6 29.99 -1.97 8.19
CA ASN A 6 28.58 -2.28 8.35
C ASN A 6 28.05 -2.62 6.96
N LEU A 7 28.23 -3.88 6.57
CA LEU A 7 27.57 -4.48 5.44
C LEU A 7 26.12 -4.66 5.87
N TYR A 8 25.35 -3.55 5.86
CA TYR A 8 23.90 -3.60 5.90
C TYR A 8 23.49 -4.60 4.83
N GLN A 9 23.22 -5.83 5.27
CA GLN A 9 22.82 -6.90 4.40
C GLN A 9 21.41 -6.54 3.97
N TYR A 10 21.36 -5.86 2.82
CA TYR A 10 20.20 -5.71 1.99
C TYR A 10 19.78 -7.13 1.60
N ALA A 11 18.92 -7.76 2.40
CA ALA A 11 18.00 -8.74 1.86
C ALA A 11 17.21 -7.99 0.78
N PRO A 12 17.28 -8.41 -0.49
CA PRO A 12 16.68 -7.66 -1.59
C PRO A 12 15.17 -7.53 -1.33
N ASN A 13 14.75 -6.35 -0.92
CA ASN A 13 13.38 -5.90 -1.13
C ASN A 13 13.19 -5.85 -2.66
N PRO A 14 12.24 -6.58 -3.27
CA PRO A 14 11.96 -6.48 -4.70
C PRO A 14 11.19 -5.19 -4.97
N LEU A 15 11.91 -4.08 -4.92
CA LEU A 15 11.73 -3.02 -5.90
C LEU A 15 12.46 -3.50 -7.17
N THR A 16 11.88 -3.21 -8.33
CA THR A 16 12.51 -3.30 -9.65
C THR A 16 12.67 -4.70 -10.29
N TRP A 17 11.60 -5.21 -10.90
CA TRP A 17 11.75 -5.48 -12.33
C TRP A 17 11.64 -4.10 -13.00
N ILE A 18 12.81 -3.50 -13.27
CA ILE A 18 12.89 -2.42 -14.25
C ILE A 18 12.50 -3.08 -15.56
N ASP A 19 11.32 -2.76 -16.07
CA ASP A 19 10.96 -2.99 -17.47
C ASP A 19 11.94 -2.16 -18.32
N PRO A 20 12.93 -2.78 -19.01
CA PRO A 20 14.00 -2.05 -19.68
C PRO A 20 13.53 -1.32 -20.95
N LEU A 21 12.26 -1.51 -21.36
CA LEU A 21 11.70 -1.04 -22.62
C LEU A 21 10.80 0.20 -22.48
N GLY A 22 10.72 0.80 -21.28
CA GLY A 22 10.00 2.06 -21.10
C GLY A 22 8.47 1.92 -21.09
N TRP A 23 7.94 0.73 -20.79
CA TRP A 23 6.52 0.53 -20.49
C TRP A 23 6.25 0.77 -18.99
N ALA A 24 6.83 1.84 -18.43
CA ALA A 24 6.48 2.34 -17.11
C ALA A 24 5.02 2.80 -17.16
N GLY A 25 4.09 1.87 -16.93
CA GLY A 25 2.70 2.08 -17.23
C GLY A 25 2.15 3.31 -16.50
N ASN A 26 1.30 4.06 -17.20
CA ASN A 26 0.84 5.36 -16.74
C ASN A 26 -0.02 5.17 -15.47
N PRO A 27 0.25 5.88 -14.37
CA PRO A 27 -0.59 5.81 -13.17
C PRO A 27 -2.04 6.25 -13.47
N LYS A 28 -2.28 7.01 -14.55
CA LYS A 28 -3.63 7.36 -15.00
C LYS A 28 -4.40 6.17 -15.59
N THR A 29 -3.71 5.12 -16.01
CA THR A 29 -4.31 3.96 -16.68
C THR A 29 -4.18 2.67 -15.88
N ALA A 30 -3.86 2.77 -14.59
CA ALA A 30 -3.67 1.63 -13.71
C ALA A 30 -4.74 1.53 -12.63
N THR A 31 -4.99 0.32 -12.17
CA THR A 31 -5.70 0.06 -10.92
C THR A 31 -4.70 0.06 -9.78
N HIS A 32 -5.04 0.78 -8.71
CA HIS A 32 -4.23 0.98 -7.51
C HIS A 32 -4.96 0.41 -6.31
N ILE A 33 -4.26 -0.35 -5.47
CA ILE A 33 -4.83 -0.96 -4.27
C ILE A 33 -4.03 -0.62 -3.03
N THR A 34 -4.72 -0.59 -1.90
CA THR A 34 -4.15 -0.63 -0.55
C THR A 34 -4.62 -1.91 0.12
N TYR A 35 -3.70 -2.68 0.69
CA TYR A 35 -4.01 -3.92 1.37
C TYR A 35 -3.33 -3.99 2.73
N GLN A 36 -3.87 -4.84 3.60
CA GLN A 36 -3.35 -5.12 4.92
C GLN A 36 -3.36 -6.63 5.19
N GLY A 37 -2.24 -7.17 5.66
CA GLY A 37 -2.12 -8.56 6.08
C GLY A 37 -1.34 -8.68 7.37
N ILE A 38 -1.38 -9.84 8.02
CA ILE A 38 -0.47 -10.15 9.13
C ILE A 38 0.76 -10.83 8.55
N ASP A 39 1.92 -10.24 8.80
CA ASP A 39 3.19 -10.81 8.37
C ASP A 39 3.51 -12.05 9.22
N ALA A 40 3.70 -13.19 8.56
CA ALA A 40 3.86 -14.48 9.24
C ALA A 40 5.19 -14.62 9.98
N GLU A 41 6.22 -13.88 9.57
CA GLU A 41 7.53 -13.88 10.23
C GLU A 41 7.49 -13.06 11.52
N THR A 42 6.88 -11.88 11.48
CA THR A 42 6.90 -10.94 12.62
C THR A 42 5.64 -10.98 13.49
N GLY A 43 4.53 -11.54 13.00
CA GLY A 43 3.21 -11.49 13.63
C GLY A 43 2.57 -10.09 13.64
N LYS A 44 3.21 -9.09 13.03
CA LYS A 44 2.73 -7.70 13.00
C LYS A 44 1.91 -7.43 11.74
N PRO A 45 0.95 -6.49 11.77
CA PRO A 45 0.26 -6.07 10.57
C PRO A 45 1.23 -5.40 9.60
N TYR A 46 1.10 -5.72 8.33
CA TYR A 46 1.79 -5.10 7.20
C TYR A 46 0.76 -4.38 6.34
N VAL A 47 1.03 -3.12 6.02
CA VAL A 47 0.23 -2.34 5.08
C VAL A 47 1.03 -2.11 3.81
N GLY A 48 0.43 -2.37 2.66
CA GLY A 48 1.11 -2.24 1.39
C GLY A 48 0.25 -1.60 0.30
N TYR A 49 0.95 -1.06 -0.69
CA TYR A 49 0.39 -0.57 -1.94
C TYR A 49 0.81 -1.47 -3.11
N ALA A 50 -0.10 -1.68 -4.05
CA ALA A 50 0.19 -2.33 -5.33
C ALA A 50 -0.60 -1.67 -6.47
N SER A 51 -0.12 -1.87 -7.70
CA SER A 51 -0.82 -1.40 -8.89
C SER A 51 -0.57 -2.29 -10.10
N LYS A 52 -1.56 -2.37 -10.99
CA LYS A 52 -1.50 -3.11 -12.27
C LYS A 52 -2.13 -2.27 -13.38
N GLN A 53 -1.57 -2.32 -14.59
CA GLN A 53 -2.11 -1.60 -15.74
C GLN A 53 -3.49 -2.12 -16.15
N GLY A 54 -4.34 -1.23 -16.64
CA GLY A 54 -5.73 -1.50 -16.98
C GLY A 54 -6.68 -1.47 -15.79
N GLN A 55 -7.97 -1.58 -16.09
CA GLN A 55 -9.01 -1.83 -15.08
C GLN A 55 -8.94 -3.31 -14.71
N GLN A 56 -8.55 -3.59 -13.47
CA GLN A 56 -8.29 -4.93 -12.96
C GLN A 56 -9.04 -5.09 -11.64
N ALA A 57 -9.47 -6.30 -11.30
CA ALA A 57 -10.02 -6.55 -9.97
C ALA A 57 -8.91 -6.40 -8.91
N ALA A 58 -9.26 -5.92 -7.73
CA ALA A 58 -8.27 -5.67 -6.66
C ALA A 58 -7.48 -6.92 -6.28
N GLN A 59 -8.16 -8.07 -6.20
CA GLN A 59 -7.56 -9.38 -5.96
C GLN A 59 -6.56 -9.77 -7.05
N GLU A 60 -6.81 -9.43 -8.32
CA GLU A 60 -5.88 -9.70 -9.42
C GLU A 60 -4.62 -8.82 -9.36
N VAL A 61 -4.76 -7.58 -8.89
CA VAL A 61 -3.61 -6.71 -8.61
C VAL A 61 -2.76 -7.30 -7.48
N LEU A 62 -3.41 -7.85 -6.45
CA LEU A 62 -2.75 -8.44 -5.30
C LEU A 62 -2.02 -9.75 -5.68
N LYS A 63 -2.70 -10.66 -6.40
CA LYS A 63 -2.07 -11.86 -6.97
C LYS A 63 -0.91 -11.51 -7.89
N TYR A 64 -1.05 -10.50 -8.73
CA TYR A 64 0.04 -10.02 -9.59
C TYR A 64 1.24 -9.51 -8.78
N ARG A 65 1.01 -8.80 -7.66
CA ARG A 65 2.09 -8.29 -6.80
C ARG A 65 2.92 -9.41 -6.15
N TYR A 66 2.25 -10.50 -5.78
CA TYR A 66 2.82 -11.60 -5.01
C TYR A 66 3.05 -12.87 -5.84
N GLY A 67 2.78 -12.84 -7.15
CA GLY A 67 2.87 -14.04 -7.99
C GLY A 67 1.93 -15.16 -7.57
N ASN A 68 0.80 -14.83 -6.95
CA ASN A 68 -0.13 -15.77 -6.31
C ASN A 68 0.48 -16.56 -5.12
N ASP A 69 1.63 -16.12 -4.61
CA ASP A 69 2.29 -16.69 -3.43
C ASP A 69 2.16 -15.75 -2.23
N PHE A 70 1.39 -16.15 -1.23
CA PHE A 70 1.16 -15.36 -0.03
C PHE A 70 1.95 -15.88 1.16
N GLY A 71 3.09 -16.54 0.94
CA GLY A 71 3.90 -17.13 2.02
C GLY A 71 4.31 -16.12 3.09
N ARG A 72 4.51 -14.85 2.70
CA ARG A 72 4.74 -13.73 3.63
C ARG A 72 3.63 -13.57 4.68
N PHE A 73 2.41 -13.94 4.34
CA PHE A 73 1.21 -13.80 5.18
C PHE A 73 0.70 -15.15 5.68
N GLY A 74 1.53 -16.20 5.63
CA GLY A 74 1.14 -17.54 6.06
C GLY A 74 0.12 -18.17 5.11
N ASP A 75 0.36 -18.02 3.80
CA ASP A 75 -0.45 -18.55 2.70
C ASP A 75 -1.90 -18.01 2.65
N THR A 76 -2.23 -17.04 3.50
CA THR A 76 -3.52 -16.36 3.51
C THR A 76 -3.40 -15.03 2.78
N PRO A 77 -4.21 -14.78 1.73
CA PRO A 77 -4.15 -13.51 1.01
C PRO A 77 -4.52 -12.35 1.95
N PRO A 78 -3.78 -11.23 1.92
CA PRO A 78 -4.10 -10.05 2.72
C PRO A 78 -5.40 -9.40 2.25
N ASP A 79 -6.05 -8.67 3.15
CA ASP A 79 -7.30 -7.99 2.87
C ASP A 79 -7.08 -6.71 2.05
N VAL A 80 -7.89 -6.51 1.01
CA VAL A 80 -7.83 -5.30 0.19
C VAL A 80 -8.74 -4.24 0.81
N LEU A 81 -8.13 -3.22 1.41
CA LEU A 81 -8.82 -2.13 2.08
C LEU A 81 -9.40 -1.09 1.10
N TYR A 82 -8.78 -0.94 -0.07
CA TYR A 82 -9.18 0.03 -1.08
C TYR A 82 -8.69 -0.39 -2.46
N ASP A 83 -9.51 -0.14 -3.48
CA ASP A 83 -9.13 -0.14 -4.88
C ASP A 83 -9.59 1.13 -5.58
N GLY A 84 -8.82 1.59 -6.57
CA GLY A 84 -9.18 2.75 -7.36
C GLY A 84 -8.40 2.85 -8.65
N TYR A 85 -9.05 3.33 -9.71
CA TYR A 85 -8.45 3.47 -11.02
C TYR A 85 -7.88 4.88 -11.25
N GLY A 86 -6.75 4.96 -11.94
CA GLY A 86 -6.13 6.18 -12.39
C GLY A 86 -5.44 7.00 -11.31
N GLN A 87 -5.10 8.25 -11.63
CA GLN A 87 -4.29 9.10 -10.76
C GLN A 87 -4.95 9.38 -9.40
N SER A 88 -6.26 9.59 -9.38
CA SER A 88 -7.02 9.76 -8.12
C SER A 88 -7.04 8.47 -7.29
N GLY A 89 -7.10 7.31 -7.95
CA GLY A 89 -6.95 6.01 -7.31
C GLY A 89 -5.59 5.86 -6.64
N LYS A 90 -4.51 6.20 -7.35
CA LYS A 90 -3.14 6.22 -6.79
C LYS A 90 -3.03 7.12 -5.58
N ASP A 91 -3.54 8.34 -5.69
CA ASP A 91 -3.37 9.35 -4.64
C ASP A 91 -4.08 8.92 -3.35
N THR A 92 -5.29 8.37 -3.49
CA THR A 92 -6.08 7.82 -2.38
C THR A 92 -5.42 6.57 -1.79
N ALA A 93 -5.00 5.62 -2.62
CA ALA A 93 -4.38 4.38 -2.16
C ALA A 93 -3.08 4.64 -1.38
N ARG A 94 -2.20 5.51 -1.89
CA ARG A 94 -0.95 5.89 -1.21
C ARG A 94 -1.20 6.66 0.09
N GLY A 95 -2.23 7.50 0.11
CA GLY A 95 -2.63 8.19 1.33
C GLY A 95 -3.19 7.25 2.39
N LEU A 96 -4.06 6.31 1.99
CA LEU A 96 -4.65 5.33 2.89
C LEU A 96 -3.59 4.37 3.45
N GLU A 97 -2.63 3.96 2.64
CA GLU A 97 -1.47 3.18 3.07
C GLU A 97 -0.72 3.89 4.20
N GLN A 98 -0.42 5.18 4.03
CA GLN A 98 0.25 5.99 5.05
C GLN A 98 -0.61 6.16 6.31
N ARG A 99 -1.90 6.48 6.16
CA ARG A 99 -2.82 6.67 7.29
C ARG A 99 -3.01 5.39 8.10
N ARG A 100 -3.15 4.25 7.43
CA ARG A 100 -3.25 2.93 8.09
C ARG A 100 -1.97 2.57 8.81
N PHE A 101 -0.82 2.79 8.17
CA PHE A 101 0.47 2.61 8.82
C PHE A 101 0.61 3.49 10.08
N GLU A 102 0.20 4.76 10.04
CA GLU A 102 0.19 5.65 11.20
C GLU A 102 -0.81 5.21 12.30
N GLN A 103 -1.96 4.66 11.92
CA GLN A 103 -2.95 4.11 12.87
C GLN A 103 -2.45 2.84 13.58
N LEU A 104 -1.54 2.10 12.96
CA LEU A 104 -0.94 0.87 13.48
C LEU A 104 0.40 1.15 14.18
N ASP A 105 0.57 2.33 14.77
CA ASP A 105 1.78 2.72 15.50
C ASP A 105 3.06 2.78 14.65
N GLY A 106 2.91 2.94 13.33
CA GLY A 106 4.03 3.15 12.42
C GLY A 106 5.02 1.99 12.39
N LEU A 107 6.33 2.30 12.47
CA LEU A 107 7.40 1.30 12.37
C LEU A 107 7.43 0.34 13.56
N GLU A 108 6.90 0.76 14.72
CA GLU A 108 6.94 -0.04 15.94
C GLU A 108 5.81 -1.07 15.95
N GLY A 109 4.61 -0.69 15.50
CA GLY A 109 3.44 -1.58 15.46
C GLY A 109 3.23 -2.34 14.15
N THR A 110 3.93 -1.99 13.06
CA THR A 110 3.82 -2.70 11.77
C THR A 110 5.06 -3.52 11.42
N ALA A 111 4.91 -4.46 10.49
CA ALA A 111 6.01 -5.17 9.85
C ALA A 111 6.69 -4.35 8.72
N ASN A 112 6.29 -3.07 8.53
CA ASN A 112 6.86 -2.21 7.51
C ASN A 112 8.26 -1.75 7.94
N LYS A 113 9.26 -1.98 7.09
CA LYS A 113 10.65 -1.58 7.35
C LYS A 113 10.91 -0.08 7.17
N GLN A 114 9.96 0.65 6.58
CA GLN A 114 10.07 2.08 6.30
C GLN A 114 8.68 2.73 6.17
N ASN A 115 8.66 4.06 6.30
CA ASN A 115 7.46 4.86 6.06
C ASN A 115 6.95 4.66 4.61
N PRO A 116 5.69 4.26 4.41
CA PRO A 116 5.14 4.02 3.08
C PRO A 116 5.26 5.24 2.16
N VAL A 117 4.89 6.41 2.68
CA VAL A 117 5.07 7.70 2.01
C VAL A 117 6.15 8.48 2.75
N GLY A 118 7.35 8.59 2.15
CA GLY A 118 8.45 9.34 2.75
C GLY A 118 8.08 10.79 3.09
N GLN A 119 8.61 11.31 4.19
CA GLN A 119 8.33 12.67 4.67
C GLN A 119 8.71 13.76 3.65
N LYS A 120 9.77 13.53 2.87
CA LYS A 120 10.26 14.41 1.81
C LYS A 120 9.53 14.24 0.46
N ASN A 121 8.50 13.38 0.38
CA ASN A 121 7.78 13.18 -0.87
C ASN A 121 6.96 14.44 -1.22
N ALA A 122 7.22 15.02 -2.40
CA ALA A 122 6.57 16.24 -2.86
C ALA A 122 5.03 16.14 -2.87
N ARG A 123 4.48 14.94 -3.14
CA ARG A 123 3.04 14.68 -3.20
C ARG A 123 2.45 14.14 -1.90
N ARG A 124 3.22 14.08 -0.80
CA ARG A 124 2.74 13.57 0.50
C ARG A 124 1.47 14.28 0.95
N LYS A 125 1.43 15.61 0.84
CA LYS A 125 0.26 16.42 1.23
C LYS A 125 -0.98 16.04 0.41
N GLU A 126 -0.82 15.81 -0.89
CA GLU A 126 -1.92 15.43 -1.78
C GLU A 126 -2.46 14.04 -1.42
N TYR A 127 -1.57 13.08 -1.16
CA TYR A 127 -1.96 11.73 -0.75
C TYR A 127 -2.73 11.73 0.57
N LEU A 128 -2.20 12.42 1.59
CA LEU A 128 -2.87 12.52 2.89
C LEU A 128 -4.25 13.17 2.75
N LYS A 129 -4.34 14.27 2.00
CA LYS A 129 -5.61 14.94 1.70
C LYS A 129 -6.60 14.03 0.98
N ALA A 130 -6.15 13.23 0.00
CA ALA A 130 -7.00 12.30 -0.72
C ALA A 130 -7.56 11.20 0.19
N ALA A 131 -6.72 10.65 1.08
CA ALA A 131 -7.14 9.66 2.06
C ALA A 131 -8.12 10.23 3.08
N ASP A 132 -7.85 11.41 3.64
CA ASP A 132 -8.75 12.06 4.59
C ASP A 132 -10.11 12.34 3.94
N ASN A 133 -10.13 12.78 2.68
CA ASN A 133 -11.37 12.98 1.93
C ASN A 133 -12.14 11.66 1.73
N HIS A 134 -11.45 10.56 1.43
CA HIS A 134 -12.07 9.25 1.28
C HIS A 134 -12.69 8.77 2.60
N LEU A 135 -11.92 8.82 3.70
CA LEU A 135 -12.39 8.43 5.04
C LEU A 135 -13.60 9.27 5.49
N ASN A 136 -13.57 10.58 5.25
CA ASN A 136 -14.69 11.47 5.56
C ASN A 136 -15.93 11.15 4.73
N LYS A 137 -15.78 10.82 3.44
CA LYS A 137 -16.91 10.41 2.60
C LYS A 137 -17.53 9.10 3.09
N THR A 138 -16.71 8.11 3.42
CA THR A 138 -17.17 6.83 3.99
C THR A 138 -17.93 7.04 5.30
N SER A 139 -17.42 7.91 6.19
CA SER A 139 -18.10 8.28 7.43
C SER A 139 -19.46 8.96 7.19
N LYS A 140 -19.53 9.92 6.27
CA LYS A 140 -20.79 10.60 5.90
C LYS A 140 -21.84 9.67 5.29
N TYR A 141 -21.40 8.70 4.50
CA TYR A 141 -22.30 7.69 3.93
C TYR A 141 -22.88 6.79 5.02
N ASN A 142 -22.03 6.29 5.93
CA ASN A 142 -22.46 5.44 7.03
C ASN A 142 -23.33 6.19 8.07
N GLY A 143 -23.15 7.50 8.23
CA GLY A 143 -23.96 8.33 9.13
C GLY A 143 -25.36 8.67 8.63
N LYS A 144 -25.69 8.41 7.35
CA LYS A 144 -27.00 8.74 6.74
C LYS A 144 -28.05 7.62 6.79
N GLY A 145 -27.75 6.50 7.45
CA GLY A 145 -28.67 5.36 7.63
C GLY A 145 -29.49 5.36 8.93
N GLY A 146 -29.35 6.39 9.77
CA GLY A 146 -29.94 6.44 11.11
C GLY A 146 -30.95 7.58 11.30
N SER A 147 -31.97 7.68 10.44
CA SER A 147 -33.17 8.47 10.74
C SER A 147 -34.36 7.55 10.56
N ARG A 148 -34.64 6.75 11.60
CA ARG A 148 -35.92 6.05 11.75
C ARG A 148 -36.92 7.06 12.30
N CYS A 149 -37.84 7.49 11.44
CA CYS A 149 -39.10 8.10 11.83
C CYS A 149 -39.98 7.07 12.57
#